data_AF-A0A8T7GCT3-F1
#
_entry.id   AF-A0A8T7GCT3-F1
#
_cell.length_a   1.000
_cell.length_b   1.000
_cell.length_c   1.000
_cell.angle_alpha   90.00
_cell.angle_beta   90.00
_cell.angle_gamma   90.00
#
_symmetry.space_group_name_H-M   'P 1'
#
loop_
_entity.id
_entity.type
_entity.pdbx_description
1 polymer ?
#
loop_
_entity_poly.entity_id
_entity_poly.type
_entity_poly.pdbx_seq_one_letter_code
_entity_poly.pdbx_strand_id
1 'polypeptide(L)'
;IGVAAGVLAGSQPSPYVAVGSREEHAAFAVKLDGDAMDFSQDKYQVKSRLIHVENRDGTTLHRHATDVPFSEFLKSVRMSIADDCFTNDDGQKFCNDGDKSLKFFVNGEQVDSINDYVLYENDHFLVIYGNESSDEIKAELDALQQLLVKK
;
A
#
# COMPACT_ATOMS: atom_id res chain seq x y z
N ILE A 1 -21.03 47.40 -10.31
CA ILE A 1 -19.60 47.40 -10.66
C ILE A 1 -18.83 46.94 -9.43
N GLY A 2 -18.19 45.76 -9.52
CA GLY A 2 -17.06 45.31 -8.69
C GLY A 2 -17.37 44.86 -7.25
N VAL A 3 -16.70 43.86 -6.67
CA VAL A 3 -15.74 42.84 -7.14
C VAL A 3 -15.86 41.69 -6.13
N ALA A 4 -15.76 40.45 -6.62
CA ALA A 4 -15.63 39.25 -5.80
C ALA A 4 -14.38 39.29 -4.90
N ALA A 5 -14.46 38.79 -3.68
CA ALA A 5 -13.30 38.37 -2.90
C ALA A 5 -13.39 36.86 -2.68
N GLY A 6 -12.80 36.11 -3.61
CA GLY A 6 -12.55 34.69 -3.45
C GLY A 6 -11.47 34.48 -2.40
N VAL A 7 -11.75 33.63 -1.42
CA VAL A 7 -10.75 33.15 -0.47
C VAL A 7 -9.87 32.14 -1.21
N LEU A 8 -8.61 32.49 -1.43
CA LEU A 8 -7.58 31.58 -1.89
C LEU A 8 -7.31 30.55 -0.79
N ALA A 9 -7.77 29.32 -0.98
CA ALA A 9 -7.34 28.19 -0.17
C ALA A 9 -5.84 27.98 -0.43
N GLY A 10 -5.00 28.25 0.57
CA GLY A 10 -3.58 27.95 0.51
C GLY A 10 -3.36 26.46 0.35
N SER A 11 -2.81 26.03 -0.78
CA SER A 11 -2.30 24.67 -0.96
C SER A 11 -1.13 24.49 0.01
N GLN A 12 -1.30 23.65 1.02
CA GLN A 12 -0.14 23.23 1.81
C GLN A 12 0.89 22.59 0.86
N PRO A 13 2.18 22.95 0.98
CA PRO A 13 3.21 22.28 0.19
C PRO A 13 3.18 20.79 0.51
N SER A 14 3.17 19.96 -0.54
CA SER A 14 3.30 18.51 -0.40
C SER A 14 4.55 18.20 0.44
N PRO A 15 4.47 17.33 1.45
CA PRO A 15 5.66 16.89 2.18
C PRO A 15 6.59 16.05 1.30
N TYR A 16 6.09 15.54 0.17
CA TYR A 16 6.83 14.76 -0.81
C TYR A 16 7.45 15.63 -1.89
N VAL A 17 8.59 15.17 -2.42
CA VAL A 17 9.25 15.75 -3.59
C VAL A 17 8.30 15.75 -4.79
N ALA A 18 8.56 16.62 -5.78
CA ALA A 18 7.75 16.75 -6.98
C ALA A 18 7.49 15.39 -7.68
N VAL A 19 6.24 15.18 -8.11
CA VAL A 19 5.87 14.06 -8.99
C VAL A 19 6.82 14.01 -10.20
N GLY A 20 7.33 12.82 -10.52
CA GLY A 20 8.36 12.58 -11.53
C GLY A 20 9.79 12.65 -11.00
N SER A 21 10.01 12.89 -9.71
CA SER A 21 11.36 12.89 -9.13
C SER A 21 12.01 11.52 -9.09
N ARG A 22 11.20 10.46 -9.04
CA ARG A 22 11.64 9.07 -9.02
C ARG A 22 10.49 8.18 -9.46
N GLU A 23 10.79 7.09 -10.16
CA GLU A 23 9.80 6.11 -10.62
C GLU A 23 10.28 4.72 -10.22
N GLU A 24 9.54 4.06 -9.33
CA GLU A 24 9.88 2.73 -8.81
C GLU A 24 8.63 1.85 -8.79
N HIS A 25 8.84 0.56 -9.00
CA HIS A 25 7.79 -0.45 -9.08
C HIS A 25 8.06 -1.57 -8.09
N ALA A 26 7.04 -1.95 -7.32
CA ALA A 26 7.13 -3.07 -6.38
C ALA A 26 5.92 -4.00 -6.52
N ALA A 27 6.16 -5.29 -6.37
CA ALA A 27 5.10 -6.29 -6.28
C ALA A 27 4.56 -6.35 -4.86
N PHE A 28 3.25 -6.56 -4.73
CA PHE A 28 2.63 -6.63 -3.41
C PHE A 28 1.37 -7.46 -3.31
N ALA A 29 1.08 -7.87 -2.08
CA ALA A 29 -0.18 -8.47 -1.69
C ALA A 29 -0.60 -8.02 -0.28
N VAL A 30 -1.91 -7.87 -0.08
CA VAL A 30 -2.54 -7.72 1.24
C VAL A 30 -3.51 -8.88 1.41
N LYS A 31 -3.29 -9.71 2.43
CA LYS A 31 -4.14 -10.85 2.78
C LYS A 31 -4.73 -10.65 4.18
N LEU A 32 -6.05 -10.72 4.28
CA LEU A 32 -6.78 -10.50 5.53
C LEU A 32 -7.69 -11.71 5.77
N ASP A 33 -7.46 -12.45 6.85
CA ASP A 33 -8.19 -13.68 7.17
C ASP A 33 -8.17 -14.72 6.03
N GLY A 34 -7.01 -14.88 5.39
CA GLY A 34 -6.83 -15.77 4.24
C GLY A 34 -7.31 -15.22 2.89
N ASP A 35 -8.10 -14.14 2.88
CA ASP A 35 -8.61 -13.52 1.66
C ASP A 35 -7.64 -12.47 1.11
N ALA A 36 -7.29 -12.60 -0.18
CA ALA A 36 -6.48 -11.61 -0.88
C ALA A 36 -7.32 -10.40 -1.30
N MET A 37 -6.85 -9.20 -0.98
CA MET A 37 -7.45 -7.97 -1.48
C MET A 37 -7.21 -7.83 -2.99
N ASP A 38 -8.28 -7.60 -3.75
CA ASP A 38 -8.21 -7.40 -5.19
C ASP A 38 -8.04 -5.92 -5.55
N PHE A 39 -6.79 -5.46 -5.62
CA PHE A 39 -6.49 -4.08 -6.00
C PHE A 39 -6.70 -3.78 -7.50
N SER A 40 -7.06 -4.78 -8.33
CA SER A 40 -7.32 -4.56 -9.76
C SER A 40 -8.62 -3.80 -10.04
N GLN A 41 -9.51 -3.72 -9.04
CA GLN A 41 -10.80 -3.05 -9.13
C GLN A 41 -10.66 -1.53 -9.34
N ASP A 42 -11.51 -0.95 -10.17
CA ASP A 42 -11.51 0.49 -10.54
C ASP A 42 -11.52 1.44 -9.32
N LYS A 43 -12.06 1.01 -8.18
CA LYS A 43 -12.07 1.79 -6.93
C LYS A 43 -10.67 2.03 -6.33
N TYR A 44 -9.66 1.28 -6.75
CA TYR A 44 -8.27 1.41 -6.28
C TYR A 44 -7.32 2.01 -7.31
N GLN A 45 -7.74 2.04 -8.57
CA GLN A 45 -6.89 2.42 -9.70
C GLN A 45 -6.69 3.95 -9.76
N VAL A 46 -5.41 4.36 -9.87
CA VAL A 46 -4.94 5.75 -10.09
C VAL A 46 -5.57 6.78 -9.12
N LYS A 47 -5.57 6.47 -7.82
CA LYS A 47 -6.16 7.36 -6.78
C LYS A 47 -5.20 8.41 -6.22
N SER A 48 -3.91 8.26 -6.44
CA SER A 48 -2.89 9.23 -6.08
C SER A 48 -1.90 9.39 -7.22
N ARG A 49 -1.41 10.62 -7.45
CA ARG A 49 -0.35 10.89 -8.43
C ARG A 49 1.04 10.55 -7.91
N LEU A 50 1.16 10.24 -6.62
CA LEU A 50 2.41 9.95 -5.94
C LEU A 50 2.71 8.46 -5.94
N ILE A 51 1.68 7.64 -5.70
CA ILE A 51 1.80 6.19 -5.58
C ILE A 51 0.44 5.53 -5.88
N HIS A 52 0.38 4.58 -6.80
CA HIS A 52 -0.89 3.97 -7.21
C HIS A 52 -0.72 2.60 -7.85
N VAL A 53 -1.85 1.90 -8.01
CA VAL A 53 -2.01 0.76 -8.92
C VAL A 53 -2.71 1.23 -10.20
N GLU A 54 -2.42 0.60 -11.33
CA GLU A 54 -2.97 1.00 -12.64
C GLU A 54 -3.18 -0.18 -13.61
N ASN A 55 -3.85 0.08 -14.73
CA ASN A 55 -4.09 -0.88 -15.81
C ASN A 55 -4.81 -2.18 -15.39
N ARG A 56 -5.59 -2.14 -14.30
CA ARG A 56 -6.17 -3.31 -13.63
C ARG A 56 -5.12 -4.33 -13.19
N ASP A 57 -3.88 -3.89 -13.02
CA ASP A 57 -2.89 -4.62 -12.25
C ASP A 57 -3.10 -4.27 -10.78
N GLY A 58 -3.54 -5.25 -9.98
CA GLY A 58 -3.68 -5.12 -8.53
C GLY A 58 -2.45 -5.59 -7.76
N THR A 59 -1.37 -5.97 -8.46
CA THR A 59 -0.19 -6.60 -7.87
C THR A 59 1.07 -5.77 -7.99
N THR A 60 1.07 -4.73 -8.83
CA THR A 60 2.20 -3.81 -8.97
C THR A 60 1.84 -2.43 -8.46
N LEU A 61 2.66 -1.91 -7.54
CA LEU A 61 2.55 -0.56 -7.01
C LEU A 61 3.56 0.34 -7.73
N HIS A 62 3.07 1.41 -8.35
CA HIS A 62 3.86 2.41 -9.07
C HIS A 62 4.06 3.61 -8.16
N ARG A 63 5.29 4.00 -7.85
CA ARG A 63 5.60 5.21 -7.09
C ARG A 63 6.33 6.22 -7.98
N HIS A 64 5.74 7.40 -8.13
CA HIS A 64 6.24 8.48 -8.99
C HIS A 64 6.87 9.65 -8.22
N ALA A 65 7.15 9.52 -6.93
CA ALA A 65 7.84 10.55 -6.14
C ALA A 65 8.75 9.95 -5.07
N THR A 66 9.76 10.74 -4.68
CA THR A 66 10.74 10.36 -3.64
C THR A 66 10.09 10.39 -2.25
N ASP A 67 10.47 9.44 -1.40
CA ASP A 67 10.06 9.34 0.01
C ASP A 67 8.55 9.24 0.25
N VAL A 68 7.81 8.70 -0.72
CA VAL A 68 6.37 8.40 -0.55
C VAL A 68 6.24 6.98 0.05
N PRO A 69 5.67 6.86 1.26
CA PRO A 69 5.52 5.57 1.92
C PRO A 69 4.27 4.82 1.43
N PHE A 70 4.24 3.51 1.68
CA PHE A 70 3.10 2.65 1.36
C PHE A 70 1.79 3.12 2.01
N SER A 71 1.85 3.72 3.21
CA SER A 71 0.68 4.28 3.89
C SER A 71 -0.04 5.36 3.08
N GLU A 72 0.65 6.13 2.22
CA GLU A 72 0.01 7.11 1.34
C GLU A 72 -0.79 6.45 0.22
N PHE A 73 -0.37 5.27 -0.27
CA PHE A 73 -1.19 4.49 -1.19
C PHE A 73 -2.49 4.07 -0.49
N LEU A 74 -2.39 3.43 0.68
CA LEU A 74 -3.55 2.98 1.44
C LEU A 74 -4.53 4.14 1.72
N LYS A 75 -4.02 5.27 2.17
CA LYS A 75 -4.81 6.48 2.42
C LYS A 75 -5.55 6.96 1.17
N SER A 76 -4.92 6.90 0.00
CA SER A 76 -5.56 7.27 -1.28
C SER A 76 -6.76 6.39 -1.64
N VAL A 77 -6.77 5.15 -1.13
CA VAL A 77 -7.85 4.17 -1.31
C VAL A 77 -8.72 3.97 -0.07
N ARG A 78 -8.71 4.93 0.86
CA ARG A 78 -9.50 4.91 2.12
C ARG A 78 -9.17 3.77 3.08
N MET A 79 -7.95 3.26 3.01
CA MET A 79 -7.40 2.28 3.93
C MET A 79 -6.37 2.94 4.85
N SER A 80 -6.00 2.26 5.93
CA SER A 80 -4.90 2.68 6.79
C SER A 80 -4.23 1.48 7.43
N ILE A 81 -2.96 1.65 7.80
CA ILE A 81 -2.17 0.63 8.48
C ILE A 81 -1.43 1.25 9.66
N ALA A 82 -1.32 0.47 10.72
CA ALA A 82 -0.50 0.68 11.90
C ALA A 82 0.23 -0.65 12.22
N ASP A 83 1.15 -0.63 13.17
CA ASP A 83 2.00 -1.79 13.50
C ASP A 83 1.18 -3.01 13.94
N ASP A 84 0.01 -2.77 14.54
CA ASP A 84 -0.86 -3.80 15.09
C ASP A 84 -2.25 -3.84 14.45
N CYS A 85 -2.54 -3.00 13.45
CA CYS A 85 -3.87 -2.97 12.86
C CYS A 85 -3.93 -2.48 11.41
N PHE A 86 -4.65 -3.21 10.57
CA PHE A 86 -5.03 -2.79 9.22
C PHE A 86 -6.52 -2.41 9.18
N THR A 87 -6.85 -1.32 8.49
CA THR A 87 -8.25 -0.92 8.23
C THR A 87 -8.50 -0.94 6.72
N ASN A 88 -9.43 -1.76 6.26
CA ASN A 88 -9.80 -1.83 4.84
C ASN A 88 -10.68 -0.65 4.42
N ASP A 89 -11.04 -0.60 3.13
CA ASP A 89 -11.81 0.51 2.55
C ASP A 89 -13.29 0.52 2.94
N ASP A 90 -13.78 -0.58 3.51
CA ASP A 90 -15.10 -0.67 4.16
C ASP A 90 -15.06 -0.22 5.64
N GLY A 91 -13.87 0.11 6.16
CA GLY A 91 -13.67 0.54 7.56
C GLY A 91 -13.58 -0.61 8.56
N GLN A 92 -13.56 -1.88 8.11
CA GLN A 92 -13.32 -3.04 8.95
C GLN A 92 -11.86 -3.03 9.43
N LYS A 93 -11.67 -3.34 10.71
CA LYS A 93 -10.37 -3.40 11.36
C LYS A 93 -9.91 -4.83 11.58
N PHE A 94 -8.64 -5.05 11.29
CA PHE A 94 -7.92 -6.31 11.43
C PHE A 94 -6.73 -6.04 12.35
N CYS A 95 -6.99 -6.07 13.65
CA CYS A 95 -6.00 -5.75 14.67
C CYS A 95 -5.51 -7.01 15.38
N ASN A 96 -4.25 -7.01 15.82
CA ASN A 96 -3.65 -8.07 16.62
C ASN A 96 -4.54 -8.39 17.82
N ASP A 97 -4.76 -9.69 18.04
CA ASP A 97 -5.45 -10.20 19.20
C ASP A 97 -4.75 -11.47 19.71
N GLY A 98 -5.40 -12.21 20.62
CA GLY A 98 -4.84 -13.44 21.18
C GLY A 98 -4.75 -14.61 20.19
N ASP A 99 -5.49 -14.54 19.08
CA ASP A 99 -5.65 -15.63 18.11
C ASP A 99 -5.04 -15.28 16.75
N LYS A 100 -5.09 -14.01 16.34
CA LYS A 100 -4.67 -13.50 15.02
C LYS A 100 -3.67 -12.35 15.13
N SER A 101 -2.82 -12.25 14.12
CA SER A 101 -1.73 -11.27 14.08
C SER A 101 -1.56 -10.71 12.67
N LEU A 102 -1.32 -9.40 12.61
CA LEU A 102 -0.84 -8.65 11.46
C LEU A 102 0.68 -8.80 11.41
N LYS A 103 1.18 -9.25 10.27
CA LYS A 103 2.60 -9.49 9.99
C LYS A 103 2.96 -8.81 8.67
N PHE A 104 4.20 -8.37 8.58
CA PHE A 104 4.73 -7.70 7.40
C PHE A 104 5.99 -8.39 6.91
N PHE A 105 6.14 -8.50 5.60
CA PHE A 105 7.34 -9.06 4.99
C PHE A 105 7.79 -8.17 3.83
N VAL A 106 9.09 -7.98 3.73
CA VAL A 106 9.74 -7.28 2.63
C VAL A 106 10.84 -8.19 2.10
N ASN A 107 10.78 -8.52 0.82
CA ASN A 107 11.75 -9.38 0.13
C ASN A 107 11.95 -10.74 0.82
N GLY A 108 10.88 -11.27 1.43
CA GLY A 108 10.87 -12.55 2.15
C GLY A 108 11.28 -12.47 3.63
N GLU A 109 11.75 -11.32 4.11
CA GLU A 109 12.13 -11.10 5.50
C GLU A 109 11.00 -10.44 6.28
N GLN A 110 10.70 -10.94 7.49
CA GLN A 110 9.71 -10.34 8.36
C GLN A 110 10.23 -9.02 8.94
N VAL A 111 9.38 -7.99 8.93
CA VAL A 111 9.68 -6.66 9.49
C VAL A 111 8.62 -6.26 10.53
N ASP A 112 8.99 -5.37 11.45
CA ASP A 112 8.11 -4.95 12.55
C ASP A 112 7.01 -3.97 12.10
N SER A 113 7.26 -3.21 11.04
CA SER A 113 6.32 -2.21 10.52
C SER A 113 6.61 -1.89 9.06
N ILE A 114 5.56 -1.46 8.34
CA ILE A 114 5.66 -0.89 6.99
C ILE A 114 4.98 0.47 6.86
N ASN A 115 4.57 1.10 7.97
CA ASN A 115 3.81 2.36 7.93
C ASN A 115 4.56 3.45 7.15
N ASP A 116 5.87 3.55 7.40
CA ASP A 116 6.77 4.50 6.75
C ASP A 116 7.65 3.82 5.69
N TYR A 117 7.32 2.60 5.26
CA TYR A 117 8.12 1.88 4.28
C TYR A 117 8.03 2.54 2.90
N VAL A 118 9.20 2.89 2.36
CA VAL A 118 9.41 3.59 1.10
C VAL A 118 9.94 2.56 0.11
N LEU A 119 9.05 2.01 -0.73
CA LEU A 119 9.39 0.94 -1.68
C LEU A 119 10.51 1.28 -2.66
N TYR A 120 11.23 0.27 -3.11
CA TYR A 120 12.26 0.34 -4.13
C TYR A 120 11.93 -0.57 -5.31
N GLU A 121 12.58 -0.33 -6.44
CA GLU A 121 12.41 -1.09 -7.67
C GLU A 121 12.63 -2.59 -7.44
N ASN A 122 11.64 -3.38 -7.86
CA ASN A 122 11.55 -4.82 -7.72
C ASN A 122 11.43 -5.37 -6.30
N ASP A 123 11.01 -4.55 -5.33
CA ASP A 123 10.62 -5.11 -4.03
C ASP A 123 9.40 -6.04 -4.17
N HIS A 124 9.34 -7.01 -3.28
CA HIS A 124 8.19 -7.87 -3.03
C HIS A 124 7.76 -7.69 -1.59
N PHE A 125 6.60 -7.11 -1.33
CA PHE A 125 6.10 -6.94 0.04
C PHE A 125 4.74 -7.60 0.29
N LEU A 126 4.59 -8.19 1.48
CA LEU A 126 3.39 -8.88 1.93
C LEU A 126 2.88 -8.24 3.22
N VAL A 127 1.59 -7.91 3.24
CA VAL A 127 0.83 -7.67 4.47
C VAL A 127 -0.09 -8.87 4.66
N ILE A 128 0.00 -9.53 5.82
CA ILE A 128 -0.86 -10.67 6.12
C ILE A 128 -1.43 -10.54 7.53
N TYR A 129 -2.74 -10.70 7.67
CA TYR A 129 -3.44 -10.75 8.94
C TYR A 129 -4.17 -12.07 9.09
N GLY A 130 -3.92 -12.77 10.18
CA GLY A 130 -4.58 -14.02 10.50
C GLY A 130 -3.79 -14.87 11.49
N ASN A 131 -4.13 -16.16 11.52
CA ASN A 131 -3.50 -17.18 12.34
C ASN A 131 -2.67 -18.17 11.49
N GLU A 132 -2.19 -17.72 10.32
CA GLU A 132 -1.44 -18.53 9.39
C GLU A 132 -0.17 -19.10 10.05
N SER A 133 0.05 -20.38 9.82
CA SER A 133 1.27 -21.11 10.16
C SER A 133 2.45 -20.63 9.33
N SER A 134 3.66 -20.96 9.77
CA SER A 134 4.88 -20.62 9.02
C SER A 134 4.91 -21.21 7.61
N ASP A 135 4.30 -22.39 7.40
CA ASP A 135 4.23 -23.04 6.09
C ASP A 135 3.26 -22.32 5.15
N GLU A 136 2.11 -21.87 5.68
CA GLU A 136 1.15 -21.06 4.93
C GLU A 136 1.77 -19.71 4.55
N ILE A 137 2.40 -19.01 5.49
CA ILE A 137 3.14 -17.77 5.21
C ILE A 137 4.21 -17.98 4.15
N LYS A 138 4.97 -19.08 4.23
CA LYS A 138 5.98 -19.41 3.24
C LYS A 138 5.37 -19.59 1.84
N ALA A 139 4.23 -20.26 1.73
CA ALA A 139 3.55 -20.42 0.45
C ALA A 139 3.12 -19.06 -0.14
N GLU A 140 2.68 -18.12 0.71
CA GLU A 140 2.35 -16.75 0.28
C GLU A 140 3.56 -15.97 -0.22
N LEU A 141 4.69 -16.08 0.48
CA LEU A 141 5.95 -15.45 0.07
C LEU A 141 6.47 -16.04 -1.24
N ASP A 142 6.42 -17.37 -1.39
CA ASP A 142 6.85 -18.05 -2.61
C ASP A 142 5.95 -17.64 -3.80
N ALA A 143 4.64 -17.49 -3.59
CA ALA A 143 3.70 -17.00 -4.61
C ALA A 143 3.96 -15.52 -4.98
N LEU A 144 4.19 -14.67 -3.97
CA LEU A 144 4.50 -13.26 -4.16
C LEU A 144 5.78 -13.08 -5.01
N GLN A 145 6.83 -13.87 -4.74
CA GLN A 145 8.09 -13.81 -5.49
C GLN A 145 7.96 -14.15 -6.98
N GLN A 146 6.91 -14.86 -7.39
CA GLN A 146 6.64 -15.17 -8.80
C GLN A 146 5.93 -14.02 -9.54
N LEU A 147 5.47 -12.99 -8.83
CA LEU A 147 4.79 -11.86 -9.46
C LEU A 147 5.77 -11.05 -10.31
N LEU A 148 5.37 -10.81 -11.56
CA LEU A 148 6.07 -9.92 -12.48
C LEU A 148 5.75 -8.47 -12.12
N VAL A 149 6.79 -7.73 -11.75
CA VAL A 149 6.70 -6.28 -11.53
C VAL A 149 6.58 -5.58 -12.88
N LYS A 150 5.41 -4.99 -13.13
CA LYS A 150 5.13 -4.27 -14.39
C LYS A 150 5.56 -2.81 -14.29
N LYS A 151 6.21 -2.32 -15.33
CA LYS A 151 6.62 -0.91 -15.45
C LYS A 151 5.69 -0.19 -16.41
#